data_AF-A0A7V9I3T7-F1
#
_entry.id   AF-A0A7V9I3T7-F1
#
_cell.length_a   1.000
_cell.length_b   1.000
_cell.length_c   1.000
_cell.angle_alpha   90.00
_cell.angle_beta   90.00
_cell.angle_gamma   90.00
#
_symmetry.space_group_name_H-M   'P 1'
#
loop_
_entity.id
_entity.type
_entity.pdbx_description
1 polymer ?
#
loop_
_entity_poly.entity_id
_entity_poly.type
_entity_poly.pdbx_seq_one_letter_code
_entity_poly.pdbx_strand_id
1 'polypeptide(L)' 'MATLVFVRHGETDWNRDHRWQGFTGPPLNETGRSQTAELAAQLEHIDAIYGLSKSPFVERLSRSLLPTVPPPRA' A
#
# COMPACT_ATOMS: atom_id res chain seq x y z
N MET A 1 -10.53 -19.69 -10.57
CA MET A 1 -10.55 -18.36 -11.22
C MET A 1 -9.84 -17.41 -10.27
N ALA A 2 -8.95 -16.54 -10.77
CA ALA A 2 -8.19 -15.63 -9.93
C ALA A 2 -8.76 -14.20 -10.04
N THR A 3 -8.96 -13.55 -8.91
CA THR A 3 -9.42 -12.15 -8.83
C THR A 3 -8.22 -11.28 -8.47
N LEU A 4 -7.95 -10.27 -9.29
CA LEU A 4 -6.90 -9.30 -9.03
C LEU A 4 -7.54 -7.97 -8.61
N VAL A 5 -7.20 -7.51 -7.40
CA VAL A 5 -7.73 -6.25 -6.85
C VAL A 5 -6.60 -5.22 -6.88
N PHE A 6 -6.84 -4.09 -7.55
CA PHE A 6 -5.92 -2.96 -7.58
C PHE A 6 -6.35 -1.90 -6.57
N VAL A 7 -5.45 -1.54 -5.67
CA VAL A 7 -5.70 -0.53 -4.64
C VAL A 7 -4.65 0.58 -4.76
N ARG A 8 -5.10 1.83 -4.75
CA ARG A 8 -4.21 3.00 -4.63
C ARG A 8 -3.81 3.20 -3.17
N HIS A 9 -2.62 3.76 -2.92
CA HIS A 9 -2.25 4.18 -1.57
C HIS A 9 -3.25 5.20 -0.98
N GLY A 10 -3.34 5.25 0.35
CA GLY A 10 -4.16 6.24 1.06
C GLY A 10 -3.68 7.69 0.83
N GLU A 11 -4.52 8.65 1.21
CA GLU A 11 -4.23 10.07 1.04
C GLU A 11 -2.92 10.53 1.72
N THR A 12 -2.25 11.47 1.07
CA THR A 12 -1.11 12.21 1.60
C THR A 12 -1.36 13.71 1.53
N ASP A 13 -0.61 14.51 2.29
CA ASP A 13 -0.74 15.97 2.26
C ASP A 13 -0.60 16.55 0.84
N TRP A 14 0.26 15.98 0.00
CA TRP A 14 0.42 16.44 -1.37
C TRP A 14 -0.77 16.10 -2.26
N ASN A 15 -1.50 15.01 -1.99
CA ASN A 15 -2.73 14.73 -2.73
C ASN A 15 -3.82 15.74 -2.37
N ARG A 16 -3.96 16.06 -1.08
CA ARG A 16 -4.89 17.08 -0.58
C ARG A 16 -4.56 18.47 -1.15
N ASP A 17 -3.28 18.80 -1.22
CA ASP A 17 -2.80 20.10 -1.72
C ASP A 17 -2.69 20.14 -3.26
N HIS A 18 -3.16 19.10 -3.97
CA HIS A 18 -3.08 18.95 -5.43
C HIS A 18 -1.67 19.13 -6.01
N ARG A 19 -0.65 18.70 -5.26
CA ARG A 19 0.76 18.75 -5.66
C ARG A 19 1.15 17.50 -6.44
N TRP A 20 1.99 17.68 -7.45
CA TRP A 20 2.58 16.57 -8.19
C TRP A 20 3.54 15.76 -7.30
N GLN A 21 3.35 14.43 -7.24
CA GLN A 21 4.06 13.54 -6.30
C GLN A 21 5.27 12.83 -6.91
N GLY A 22 5.40 12.77 -8.25
CA GLY A 22 6.57 12.16 -8.90
C GLY A 22 6.94 10.78 -8.35
N PHE A 23 8.23 10.54 -8.12
CA PHE A 23 8.77 9.28 -7.58
C PHE A 23 8.99 9.30 -6.06
N THR A 24 8.77 10.43 -5.39
CA THR A 24 8.99 10.61 -3.96
C THR A 24 7.84 11.41 -3.37
N GLY A 25 7.11 10.81 -2.43
CA GLY A 25 5.96 11.45 -1.79
C GLY A 25 6.08 11.50 -0.27
N PRO A 26 5.35 12.43 0.37
CA PRO A 26 5.18 12.44 1.82
C PRO A 26 4.48 11.17 2.31
N PRO A 27 4.58 10.84 3.61
CA PRO A 27 3.84 9.73 4.20
C PRO A 27 2.32 9.95 4.14
N LEU A 28 1.56 8.90 4.46
CA LEU A 28 0.11 8.99 4.65
C LEU A 28 -0.23 10.03 5.73
N ASN A 29 -1.19 10.88 5.44
CA ASN A 29 -1.79 11.77 6.43
C ASN A 29 -2.80 11.00 7.29
N GLU A 30 -3.46 11.68 8.24
CA GLU A 30 -4.45 11.04 9.12
C GLU A 30 -5.58 10.39 8.33
N THR A 31 -6.13 11.09 7.33
CA THR A 31 -7.14 10.57 6.41
C THR A 31 -6.67 9.29 5.71
N GLY A 32 -5.45 9.29 5.17
CA GLY A 32 -4.87 8.14 4.47
C GLY A 32 -4.65 6.94 5.38
N ARG A 33 -4.35 7.16 6.66
CA ARG A 33 -4.26 6.08 7.65
C ARG A 33 -5.63 5.48 7.95
N SER A 34 -6.66 6.29 8.12
CA SER A 34 -8.04 5.83 8.33
C SER A 34 -8.55 5.05 7.11
N GLN A 35 -8.34 5.56 5.90
CA GLN A 35 -8.67 4.86 4.65
C GLN A 35 -8.01 3.47 4.56
N THR A 36 -6.74 3.37 4.98
CA THR A 36 -6.02 2.09 4.99
C THR A 36 -6.61 1.12 6.02
N ALA A 37 -6.99 1.61 7.20
CA ALA A 37 -7.60 0.81 8.24
C ALA A 37 -9.00 0.30 7.82
N GLU A 38 -9.81 1.16 7.21
CA GLU A 38 -11.13 0.80 6.69
C GLU A 38 -11.02 -0.25 5.59
N LEU A 39 -10.09 -0.07 4.64
CA LEU A 39 -9.84 -1.06 3.60
C LEU A 39 -9.41 -2.40 4.20
N ALA A 40 -8.48 -2.39 5.16
CA ALA A 40 -8.02 -3.61 5.81
C ALA A 40 -9.17 -4.35 6.52
N ALA A 41 -10.14 -3.63 7.08
CA ALA A 41 -11.33 -4.22 7.69
C ALA A 41 -12.31 -4.82 6.66
N GLN A 42 -12.29 -4.35 5.40
CA GLN A 42 -13.16 -4.83 4.33
C GLN A 42 -12.56 -5.96 3.48
N LEU A 43 -11.24 -6.12 3.51
CA LEU A 43 -10.54 -7.14 2.74
C LEU A 43 -10.65 -8.51 3.43
N GLU A 44 -11.73 -9.22 3.15
CA GLU A 44 -11.89 -10.64 3.50
C GLU A 44 -11.36 -11.53 2.37
N HIS A 45 -10.72 -12.65 2.71
CA HIS A 45 -10.24 -13.67 1.76
C HIS A 45 -9.18 -13.19 0.74
N ILE A 46 -8.06 -12.65 1.22
CA ILE A 46 -6.91 -12.29 0.38
C ILE A 46 -5.80 -13.34 0.50
N ASP A 47 -5.49 -14.01 -0.61
CA ASP A 47 -4.41 -15.01 -0.67
C ASP A 47 -3.01 -14.37 -0.67
N ALA A 48 -2.86 -13.17 -1.24
CA ALA A 48 -1.59 -12.45 -1.30
C ALA A 48 -1.78 -10.94 -1.51
N ILE A 49 -0.88 -10.14 -0.91
CA ILE A 49 -0.81 -8.69 -1.09
C ILE A 49 0.57 -8.32 -1.64
N TYR A 50 0.58 -7.49 -2.68
CA TYR A 50 1.79 -6.94 -3.29
C TYR A 50 1.79 -5.41 -3.17
N GLY A 51 2.94 -4.81 -2.83
CA GLY A 51 3.09 -3.36 -2.72
C GLY A 51 4.20 -2.83 -3.64
N LEU A 52 3.91 -1.77 -4.40
CA LEU A 52 4.81 -1.23 -5.44
C LEU A 52 5.62 0.01 -5.01
N SER A 53 5.82 0.24 -3.71
CA SER A 53 6.40 1.49 -3.21
C SER A 53 7.56 1.27 -2.24
N LYS A 54 8.62 2.11 -2.37
CA LYS A 54 9.69 2.29 -1.38
C LYS A 54 9.16 3.02 -0.14
N SER A 55 8.14 2.46 0.49
CA SER A 55 7.56 2.98 1.73
C SER A 55 8.02 2.12 2.91
N PRO A 56 8.57 2.71 3.98
CA PRO A 56 8.90 1.99 5.21
C PRO A 56 7.71 1.23 5.82
N PHE A 57 6.47 1.60 5.45
CA PHE A 57 5.24 0.92 5.85
C PHE A 57 5.00 -0.37 5.06
N VAL A 58 5.24 -0.37 3.74
CA VAL A 58 5.19 -1.58 2.91
C VAL A 58 6.30 -2.55 3.32
N GLU A 59 7.47 -2.03 3.69
CA GLU A 59 8.58 -2.85 4.21
C GLU A 59 8.26 -3.49 5.57
N ARG A 60 7.44 -2.85 6.41
CA ARG A 60 7.02 -3.38 7.72
C ARG A 60 5.89 -4.41 7.59
N LEU A 61 4.90 -4.14 6.74
CA LEU A 61 3.81 -5.08 6.44
C LEU A 61 4.32 -6.32 5.69
N SER A 62 5.25 -6.15 4.74
CA SER A 62 5.85 -7.29 4.03
C SER A 62 6.62 -8.23 4.95
N ARG A 63 7.33 -7.70 5.95
CA ARG A 63 8.05 -8.51 6.96
C ARG A 63 7.13 -9.23 7.94
N SER A 64 5.94 -8.68 8.20
CA SER A 64 4.99 -9.24 9.18
C SER A 64 4.02 -10.27 8.58
N LEU A 65 3.78 -10.23 7.26
CA LEU A 65 2.71 -11.01 6.62
C LEU A 65 3.20 -12.01 5.55
N LEU A 66 4.49 -12.07 5.21
CA LEU A 66 4.96 -12.88 4.08
C LEU A 66 6.13 -13.81 4.47
N PRO A 67 5.92 -15.14 4.59
CA PRO A 67 6.97 -16.06 4.22
C PRO A 67 7.12 -15.99 2.70
N THR A 68 8.29 -15.54 2.25
CA THR A 68 8.85 -15.67 0.89
C THR A 68 8.10 -14.99 -0.26
N VAL A 69 8.42 -13.71 -0.49
CA VAL A 69 8.37 -13.13 -1.84
C VAL A 69 9.75 -13.37 -2.48
N PRO A 70 9.87 -14.18 -3.55
CA PRO A 70 11.14 -14.27 -4.28
C PRO A 70 11.47 -12.92 -4.92
N PRO A 71 12.74 -12.49 -4.92
CA PRO A 71 13.12 -11.22 -5.55
C PRO A 71 12.76 -11.24 -7.04
N PRO A 72 12.43 -10.08 -7.64
CA PRO A 72 12.15 -10.00 -9.06
C PRO A 72 13.37 -10.51 -9.84
N ARG A 73 13.15 -11.46 -10.75
CA ARG A 73 14.21 -11.98 -11.62
C ARG A 73 14.64 -10.85 -12.56
N ALA A 74 15.96 -10.61 -12.60
CA ALA A 74 16.62 -9.70 -13.53
C ALA A 74 16.48 -10.17 -14.98
#